data_AF-A0A942I779-F1
#
_entry.id   AF-A0A942I779-F1
#
_cell.length_a   1.000
_cell.length_b   1.000
_cell.length_c   1.000
_cell.angle_alpha   90.00
_cell.angle_beta   90.00
_cell.angle_gamma   90.00
#
_symmetry.space_group_name_H-M   'P 1'
#
loop_
_entity.id
_entity.type
_entity.pdbx_description
1 polymer ?
#
loop_
_entity_poly.entity_id
_entity_poly.type
_entity_poly.pdbx_seq_one_letter_code
_entity_poly.pdbx_strand_id
1 'polypeptide(L)'
;MKPIYVVMAVLVMAVAFFGYNYFVSLNDGGDFGAIEREALAFYQQQNPALTNLSAEVIDYGCHIEIEIRQGGERLTRLGFAGQGRFYEIGR
;
A
#
# COMPACT_ATOMS: atom_id res chain seq x y z
N MET A 1 50.40 -9.93 -4.23
CA MET A 1 49.74 -10.80 -5.24
C MET A 1 48.26 -10.89 -4.88
N LYS A 2 47.35 -10.50 -5.78
CA LYS A 2 45.92 -10.89 -5.78
C LYS A 2 45.79 -12.12 -6.70
N PRO A 3 44.88 -13.06 -6.42
CA PRO A 3 43.52 -13.06 -7.04
C PRO A 3 42.41 -13.46 -6.03
N ILE A 4 41.27 -12.76 -5.91
CA ILE A 4 39.98 -12.86 -6.65
C ILE A 4 39.35 -14.27 -6.63
N TYR A 5 38.20 -14.44 -5.95
CA TYR A 5 36.98 -15.17 -6.36
C TYR A 5 35.79 -14.67 -5.48
N VAL A 6 34.83 -13.91 -6.01
CA VAL A 6 33.55 -14.34 -6.66
C VAL A 6 32.39 -14.48 -5.65
N VAL A 7 31.45 -13.53 -5.78
CA VAL A 7 29.98 -13.65 -5.62
C VAL A 7 29.44 -14.07 -4.24
N MET A 8 28.83 -13.09 -3.56
CA MET A 8 27.59 -13.33 -2.80
C MET A 8 26.58 -12.23 -3.13
N ALA A 9 26.04 -12.31 -4.34
CA ALA A 9 24.61 -12.06 -4.48
C ALA A 9 23.92 -13.25 -3.82
N VAL A 10 23.18 -13.02 -2.73
CA VAL A 10 21.95 -13.70 -2.29
C VAL A 10 21.72 -13.27 -0.84
N LEU A 11 20.85 -12.29 -0.65
CA LEU A 11 19.79 -12.42 0.34
C LEU A 11 18.56 -11.65 -0.16
N VAL A 12 18.03 -12.11 -1.30
CA VAL A 12 16.60 -12.00 -1.55
C VAL A 12 15.96 -13.05 -0.65
N MET A 13 15.56 -12.69 0.56
CA MET A 13 14.49 -13.38 1.29
C MET A 13 14.18 -12.71 2.63
N ALA A 14 12.89 -12.69 2.94
CA ALA A 14 12.31 -12.63 4.28
C ALA A 14 11.79 -11.28 4.82
N VAL A 15 11.17 -10.43 3.99
CA VAL A 15 10.04 -9.60 4.49
C VAL A 15 8.90 -9.51 3.47
N ALA A 16 8.56 -10.63 2.82
CA ALA A 16 7.42 -10.69 1.89
C ALA A 16 6.35 -11.72 2.30
N PHE A 17 6.42 -12.26 3.53
CA PHE A 17 5.56 -13.37 3.96
C PHE A 17 4.65 -13.11 5.16
N PHE A 18 4.66 -11.89 5.74
CA PHE A 18 3.83 -11.57 6.90
C PHE A 18 2.92 -10.35 6.72
N GLY A 19 2.81 -9.82 5.50
CA GLY A 19 1.91 -8.72 5.19
C GLY A 19 0.62 -9.18 4.55
N TYR A 20 -0.33 -9.66 5.36
CA TYR A 20 -1.76 -9.66 5.09
C TYR A 20 -2.30 -10.58 3.98
N ASN A 21 -2.62 -11.81 4.39
CA ASN A 21 -3.78 -12.52 3.87
C ASN A 21 -5.04 -11.66 4.11
N TYR A 22 -5.56 -10.95 3.11
CA TYR A 22 -6.96 -10.50 3.08
C TYR A 22 -7.44 -10.36 1.62
N PHE A 23 -7.60 -11.50 0.96
CA PHE A 23 -8.50 -11.59 -0.19
C PHE A 23 -9.94 -11.65 0.34
N VAL A 24 -10.68 -10.54 0.28
CA VAL A 24 -12.13 -10.54 0.53
C VAL A 24 -12.83 -9.67 -0.52
N SER A 25 -13.46 -10.40 -1.44
CA SER A 25 -14.75 -10.17 -2.12
C SER A 25 -15.28 -8.74 -2.20
N LEU A 26 -15.36 -8.22 -3.43
CA LEU A 26 -16.13 -7.02 -3.80
C LEU A 26 -17.51 -7.47 -4.29
N ASN A 27 -18.54 -7.30 -3.47
CA ASN A 27 -19.90 -7.10 -3.97
C ASN A 27 -20.65 -6.20 -2.97
N ASP A 28 -21.23 -5.15 -3.53
CA ASP A 28 -22.27 -4.27 -2.99
C ASP A 28 -21.89 -3.20 -1.94
N GLY A 29 -21.95 -1.94 -2.40
CA GLY A 29 -22.35 -0.78 -1.59
C GLY A 29 -21.39 -0.33 -0.49
N GLY A 30 -20.39 0.49 -0.84
CA GLY A 30 -19.70 1.33 0.15
C GLY A 30 -18.87 0.59 1.20
N ASP A 31 -18.21 -0.52 0.83
CA ASP A 31 -17.22 -1.15 1.70
C ASP A 31 -15.96 -0.28 1.76
N PHE A 32 -15.89 0.65 2.73
CA PHE A 32 -14.68 1.42 3.00
C PHE A 32 -13.48 0.50 3.24
N GLY A 33 -13.69 -0.69 3.79
CA GLY A 33 -12.63 -1.69 3.92
C GLY A 33 -12.09 -2.18 2.57
N ALA A 34 -12.91 -2.22 1.51
CA ALA A 34 -12.43 -2.52 0.16
C ALA A 34 -11.60 -1.37 -0.41
N ILE A 35 -12.05 -0.13 -0.23
CA ILE A 35 -11.31 1.07 -0.66
C ILE A 35 -9.95 1.13 0.06
N GLU A 36 -9.89 0.83 1.37
CA GLU A 36 -8.65 0.73 2.13
C GLU A 36 -7.69 -0.31 1.53
N ARG A 37 -8.18 -1.53 1.26
CA ARG A 37 -7.38 -2.61 0.67
C ARG A 37 -6.83 -2.23 -0.69
N GLU A 38 -7.66 -1.65 -1.55
CA GLU A 38 -7.28 -1.21 -2.88
C GLU A 38 -6.26 -0.05 -2.84
N ALA A 39 -6.45 0.92 -1.95
CA ALA A 39 -5.53 2.04 -1.75
C ALA A 39 -4.16 1.57 -1.26
N LEU A 40 -4.13 0.63 -0.31
CA LEU A 40 -2.90 0.01 0.18
C LEU A 40 -2.18 -0.74 -0.93
N ALA A 41 -2.89 -1.55 -1.71
CA ALA A 41 -2.32 -2.28 -2.83
C ALA A 41 -1.73 -1.33 -3.88
N PHE A 42 -2.46 -0.27 -4.25
CA PHE A 42 -2.01 0.76 -5.18
C PHE A 42 -0.72 1.45 -4.70
N TYR A 43 -0.66 1.84 -3.42
CA TYR A 43 0.51 2.53 -2.88
C TYR A 43 1.71 1.59 -2.67
N GLN A 44 1.46 0.36 -2.23
CA GLN A 44 2.50 -0.68 -2.06
C GLN A 44 3.14 -1.09 -3.39
N GLN A 45 2.35 -1.18 -4.48
CA GLN A 45 2.89 -1.46 -5.81
C GLN A 45 3.87 -0.38 -6.29
N GLN A 46 3.63 0.88 -5.93
CA GLN A 46 4.52 1.99 -6.25
C GLN A 46 5.70 2.09 -5.28
N ASN A 47 5.53 1.61 -4.05
CA ASN A 47 6.52 1.71 -2.98
C ASN A 47 6.79 0.34 -2.34
N PRO A 48 7.37 -0.63 -3.07
CA PRO A 48 7.50 -2.01 -2.62
C PRO A 48 8.43 -2.18 -1.41
N ALA A 49 9.27 -1.19 -1.11
CA ALA A 49 10.17 -1.18 0.04
C ALA A 49 9.46 -0.82 1.37
N LEU A 50 8.27 -0.21 1.31
CA LEU A 50 7.51 0.14 2.50
C LEU A 50 6.79 -1.09 3.05
N THR A 51 6.69 -1.18 4.38
CA THR A 51 6.00 -2.27 5.09
C THR A 51 5.21 -1.70 6.26
N ASN A 52 4.28 -2.46 6.83
CA ASN A 52 3.42 -2.01 7.93
C ASN A 52 2.63 -0.73 7.61
N LEU A 53 2.12 -0.68 6.38
CA LEU A 53 1.22 0.38 5.95
C LEU A 53 -0.17 0.18 6.55
N SER A 54 -0.83 1.28 6.90
CA SER A 54 -2.26 1.31 7.21
C SER A 54 -2.92 2.39 6.38
N ALA A 55 -4.20 2.17 6.03
CA ALA A 55 -5.03 3.14 5.35
C ALA A 55 -6.17 3.56 6.27
N GLU A 56 -6.58 4.82 6.17
CA GLU A 56 -7.77 5.34 6.82
C GLU A 56 -8.61 6.07 5.77
N VAL A 57 -9.85 5.62 5.56
CA VAL A 57 -10.79 6.25 4.61
C VAL A 57 -11.54 7.39 5.30
N ILE A 58 -11.58 8.54 4.62
CA ILE A 58 -12.29 9.74 5.04
C ILE A 58 -13.32 10.08 3.95
N ASP A 59 -14.61 10.02 4.31
CA ASP A 59 -15.71 10.39 3.43
C ASP A 59 -16.17 11.82 3.71
N TYR A 60 -16.04 12.71 2.72
CA TYR A 60 -16.51 14.10 2.78
C TYR A 60 -17.88 14.29 2.11
N GLY A 61 -18.54 13.21 1.68
CA GLY A 61 -19.84 13.19 1.02
C GLY A 61 -19.82 13.60 -0.46
N CYS A 62 -18.85 14.44 -0.88
CA CYS A 62 -18.64 14.82 -2.29
C CYS A 62 -17.38 14.20 -2.91
N HIS A 63 -16.50 13.64 -2.08
CA HIS A 63 -15.32 12.87 -2.48
C HIS A 63 -14.84 12.02 -1.30
N ILE A 64 -14.05 10.99 -1.60
CA ILE A 64 -13.44 10.11 -0.61
C ILE A 64 -11.93 10.30 -0.67
N GLU A 65 -11.32 10.53 0.48
CA GLU A 65 -9.86 10.56 0.65
C GLU A 65 -9.40 9.34 1.45
N ILE A 66 -8.14 8.96 1.28
CA ILE A 66 -7.50 7.86 1.99
C ILE A 66 -6.14 8.33 2.47
N GLU A 67 -5.91 8.29 3.78
CA GLU A 67 -4.60 8.55 4.35
C GLU A 67 -3.80 7.26 4.44
N ILE A 68 -2.63 7.23 3.82
CA ILE A 68 -1.69 6.13 3.99
C ILE A 68 -0.69 6.50 5.07
N ARG A 69 -0.57 5.63 6.08
CA ARG A 69 0.34 5.81 7.22
C ARG A 69 1.30 4.63 7.33
N GLN A 70 2.48 4.87 7.89
CA GLN A 70 3.44 3.84 8.27
C GLN A 70 3.89 4.08 9.71
N GLY A 71 3.69 3.09 10.59
CA GLY A 71 4.08 3.24 11.99
C GLY A 71 3.41 4.42 12.71
N GLY A 72 2.24 4.88 12.23
CA GLY A 72 1.51 6.03 12.76
C GLY A 72 1.85 7.38 12.09
N GLU A 73 2.89 7.47 11.27
CA GLU A 73 3.22 8.68 10.50
C GLU A 73 2.48 8.70 9.17
N ARG A 74 1.88 9.83 8.81
CA ARG A 74 1.20 10.01 7.51
C ARG A 74 2.23 10.17 6.41
N LEU A 75 2.23 9.23 5.46
CA LEU A 75 3.12 9.23 4.30
C LEU A 75 2.55 10.03 3.13
N THR A 76 1.25 9.83 2.86
CA THR A 76 0.56 10.49 1.74
C THR A 76 -0.95 10.50 1.97
N ARG A 77 -1.65 11.25 1.12
CA ARG A 77 -3.10 11.24 1.01
C ARG A 77 -3.50 10.98 -0.44
N LEU A 78 -4.41 10.03 -0.62
CA LEU A 78 -4.96 9.63 -1.91
C LEU A 78 -6.42 10.07 -2.00
N GLY A 79 -6.89 10.39 -3.20
CA GLY A 79 -8.29 10.54 -3.53
C GLY A 79 -8.81 9.31 -4.26
N PHE A 80 -10.02 8.88 -3.94
CA PHE A 80 -10.69 7.80 -4.66
C PHE A 80 -11.54 8.37 -5.80
N ALA A 81 -11.25 7.94 -7.02
CA ALA A 81 -11.99 8.34 -8.22
C ALA A 81 -13.09 7.33 -8.61
N GLY A 82 -13.29 6.27 -7.82
CA GLY A 82 -14.20 5.16 -8.14
C GLY A 82 -13.52 4.05 -8.95
N GLN A 83 -14.14 2.87 -8.97
CA GLN A 83 -13.69 1.69 -9.75
C GLN A 83 -12.22 1.29 -9.48
N GLY A 84 -11.77 1.37 -8.22
CA GLY A 84 -10.40 1.03 -7.83
C GLY A 84 -9.33 1.99 -8.32
N ARG A 85 -9.70 3.22 -8.72
CA ARG A 85 -8.77 4.25 -9.19
C ARG A 85 -8.47 5.26 -8.09
N PHE A 86 -7.18 5.57 -7.95
CA PHE A 86 -6.66 6.51 -6.95
C PHE A 86 -5.79 7.59 -7.58
N TYR A 87 -5.72 8.76 -6.95
CA TYR A 87 -4.83 9.86 -7.32
C TYR A 87 -4.21 10.48 -6.07
N GLU A 88 -3.00 11.03 -6.15
CA GLU A 88 -2.38 11.72 -5.01
C GLU A 88 -2.98 13.12 -4.83
N ILE A 89 -3.34 13.48 -3.59
CA ILE A 89 -3.90 14.80 -3.23
C ILE A 89 -2.81 15.73 -2.67
N GLY A 90 -1.71 15.19 -2.17
CA GLY A 90 -0.56 15.95 -1.65
C GLY A 90 0.13 15.23 -0.49
N ARG A 91 1.40 15.60 -0.24
CA ARG A 91 2.20 15.13 0.89
C ARG A 91 2.16 16.16 2.00
#